data_AF-A0A662U1K6-F1
#
_entry.id   AF-A0A662U1K6-F1
#
_cell.length_a   1.000
_cell.length_b   1.000
_cell.length_c   1.000
_cell.angle_alpha   90.00
_cell.angle_beta   90.00
_cell.angle_gamma   90.00
#
_symmetry.space_group_name_H-M   'P 1'
#
loop_
_entity.id
_entity.type
_entity.pdbx_description
1 polymer ?
#
loop_
_entity_poly.entity_id
_entity_poly.type
_entity_poly.pdbx_seq_one_letter_code
_entity_poly.pdbx_strand_id
1 'polypeptide(L)'
;IIAMKSSVLMLAPASMGMRGNIYSSLGSRLGSLLHLGYIEPKISKNPLLIENVLGVLTLKTTLTIYIGVLASLAYLYISGLLDIVDLTLIGFLTTFMALPIMLAVTFTVTFITFSRGLDPDNFSAPVITLAGDVISLPILLISTYIVLKTHLNLKYVLLILSILLTASLVSYVIFSKREYLRRVVFEAAPILMICGLLEMFAGSALTVNVERILAQAGILTIVPGFLEDSGALG
;
A
#
# COMPACT_ATOMS: atom_id res chain seq x y z
N ILE A 1 3.99 -17.36 -12.15
CA ILE A 1 3.00 -16.32 -11.76
C ILE A 1 3.15 -15.09 -12.64
N ILE A 2 4.32 -14.42 -12.67
CA ILE A 2 4.58 -13.29 -13.57
C ILE A 2 4.41 -13.69 -15.05
N ALA A 3 4.91 -14.87 -15.44
CA ALA A 3 4.69 -15.44 -16.78
C ALA A 3 3.22 -15.86 -17.06
N MET A 4 2.37 -15.97 -16.02
CA MET A 4 0.95 -16.33 -16.17
C MET A 4 0.02 -15.12 -16.21
N LYS A 5 0.43 -13.98 -15.62
CA LYS A 5 -0.35 -12.74 -15.63
C LYS A 5 0.60 -11.53 -15.55
N SER A 6 1.03 -11.05 -16.70
CA SER A 6 1.93 -9.89 -16.84
C SER A 6 1.32 -8.60 -16.32
N SER A 7 -0.01 -8.48 -16.33
CA SER A 7 -0.73 -7.30 -15.83
C SER A 7 -0.45 -6.99 -14.35
N VAL A 8 -0.01 -7.97 -13.55
CA VAL A 8 0.38 -7.75 -12.14
C VAL A 8 1.62 -6.87 -12.01
N LEU A 9 2.51 -6.87 -13.01
CA LEU A 9 3.70 -6.01 -13.02
C LEU A 9 3.34 -4.52 -13.13
N MET A 10 2.18 -4.20 -13.71
CA MET A 10 1.65 -2.85 -13.70
C MET A 10 1.32 -2.40 -12.28
N LEU A 11 0.72 -3.30 -11.48
CA LEU A 11 0.25 -3.02 -10.13
C LEU A 11 1.40 -2.97 -9.11
N ALA A 12 2.46 -3.75 -9.32
CA ALA A 12 3.48 -4.00 -8.31
C ALA A 12 4.17 -2.71 -7.82
N PRO A 13 4.75 -1.83 -8.67
CA PRO A 13 5.45 -0.65 -8.18
C PRO A 13 4.54 0.28 -7.38
N ALA A 14 3.31 0.54 -7.84
CA ALA A 14 2.41 1.44 -7.13
C ALA A 14 1.82 0.85 -5.84
N SER A 15 1.55 -0.46 -5.82
CA SER A 15 1.13 -1.12 -4.57
C SER A 15 2.23 -1.07 -3.51
N MET A 16 3.48 -1.18 -3.96
CA MET A 16 4.68 -1.17 -3.14
C MET A 16 5.07 0.23 -2.67
N GLY A 17 5.14 1.23 -3.54
CA GLY A 17 5.56 2.60 -3.20
C GLY A 17 4.64 3.27 -2.18
N MET A 18 3.33 3.19 -2.40
CA MET A 18 2.32 3.72 -1.47
C MET A 18 2.40 3.19 -0.03
N ARG A 19 3.01 2.02 0.22
CA ARG A 19 3.17 1.51 1.59
C ARG A 19 4.10 2.43 2.38
N GLY A 20 5.20 2.86 1.77
CA GLY A 20 6.19 3.74 2.40
C GLY A 20 5.49 5.02 2.83
N ASN A 21 4.82 5.68 1.90
CA ASN A 21 4.14 6.96 2.14
C ASN A 21 3.10 6.90 3.26
N ILE A 22 2.32 5.81 3.36
CA ILE A 22 1.26 5.70 4.36
C ILE A 22 1.80 5.31 5.73
N TYR A 23 2.67 4.30 5.79
CA TYR A 23 3.17 3.77 7.05
C TYR A 23 4.29 4.64 7.65
N SER A 24 5.13 5.27 6.83
CA SER A 24 6.13 6.24 7.33
C SER A 24 5.46 7.49 7.89
N SER A 25 4.44 8.01 7.20
CA SER A 25 3.61 9.12 7.68
C SER A 25 2.87 8.74 8.97
N LEU A 26 2.38 7.50 9.08
CA LEU A 26 1.84 6.98 10.35
C LEU A 26 2.89 7.00 11.45
N GLY A 27 4.11 6.51 11.18
CA GLY A 27 5.23 6.52 12.13
C GLY A 27 5.51 7.92 12.67
N SER A 28 5.63 8.91 11.79
CA SER A 28 5.88 10.31 12.19
C SER A 28 4.71 10.93 12.96
N ARG A 29 3.46 10.65 12.57
CA ARG A 29 2.29 11.06 13.36
C ARG A 29 2.31 10.45 14.75
N LEU A 30 2.63 9.16 14.89
CA LEU A 30 2.71 8.50 16.20
C LEU A 30 3.88 9.03 17.02
N GLY A 31 5.04 9.27 16.42
CA GLY A 31 6.19 9.92 17.06
C GLY A 31 5.83 11.28 17.65
N SER A 32 5.18 12.13 16.84
CA SER A 32 4.68 13.43 17.30
C SER A 32 3.68 13.31 18.46
N LEU A 33 2.74 12.37 18.40
CA LEU A 33 1.77 12.16 19.48
C LEU A 33 2.43 11.66 20.78
N LEU A 34 3.50 10.86 20.70
CA LEU A 34 4.28 10.41 21.85
C LEU A 34 5.04 11.58 22.49
N HIS A 35 5.70 12.40 21.68
CA HIS A 35 6.44 13.57 22.18
C HIS A 35 5.55 14.62 22.82
N LEU A 36 4.31 14.77 22.34
CA LEU A 36 3.30 15.66 22.94
C LEU A 36 2.59 15.05 24.16
N GLY A 37 2.85 13.78 24.50
CA GLY A 37 2.22 13.09 25.62
C GLY A 37 0.74 12.75 25.40
N TYR A 38 0.26 12.77 24.15
CA TYR A 38 -1.13 12.42 23.83
C TYR A 38 -1.39 10.91 23.78
N ILE A 39 -0.34 10.12 23.57
CA ILE A 39 -0.37 8.66 23.60
C ILE A 39 0.81 8.13 24.43
N GLU A 40 0.64 6.94 25.00
CA GLU A 40 1.71 6.20 25.64
C GLU A 40 2.33 5.20 24.65
N PRO A 41 3.60 4.77 24.85
CA PRO A 41 4.27 3.78 23.98
C PRO A 41 3.75 2.35 24.19
N LYS A 42 2.42 2.18 24.15
CA LYS A 42 1.72 0.90 24.27
C LYS A 42 0.43 0.91 23.46
N ILE A 43 0.08 -0.24 22.90
CA ILE A 43 -1.20 -0.42 22.21
C ILE A 43 -2.30 -0.27 23.26
N SER A 44 -3.13 0.76 23.11
CA SER A 44 -4.20 1.10 24.05
C SER A 44 -5.46 1.50 23.29
N LYS A 45 -6.58 1.63 24.00
CA LYS A 45 -7.85 2.12 23.42
C LYS A 45 -7.88 3.65 23.26
N ASN A 46 -6.72 4.28 23.14
CA ASN A 46 -6.64 5.73 22.94
C ASN A 46 -7.35 6.11 21.62
N PRO A 47 -8.25 7.12 21.63
CA PRO A 47 -9.01 7.49 20.45
C PRO A 47 -8.13 7.91 19.27
N LEU A 48 -6.99 8.58 19.52
CA LEU A 48 -6.07 9.03 18.48
C LEU A 48 -5.33 7.86 17.80
N LEU A 49 -5.02 6.79 18.55
CA LEU A 49 -4.47 5.56 17.99
C LEU A 49 -5.50 4.88 17.07
N ILE A 50 -6.74 4.75 17.55
CA ILE A 50 -7.83 4.15 16.77
C ILE A 50 -8.09 4.95 15.49
N GLU A 51 -8.10 6.28 15.57
CA GLU A 51 -8.29 7.15 14.41
C GLU A 51 -7.15 7.06 13.40
N ASN A 52 -5.91 6.93 13.85
CA ASN A 52 -4.79 6.67 12.94
C ASN A 52 -4.94 5.32 12.22
N VAL A 53 -5.32 4.26 12.93
CA VAL A 53 -5.55 2.93 12.33
C VAL A 53 -6.70 2.97 11.32
N LEU A 54 -7.82 3.63 11.67
CA LEU A 54 -8.96 3.81 10.77
C LEU A 54 -8.62 4.67 9.56
N GLY A 55 -7.78 5.69 9.74
CA GLY A 55 -7.27 6.53 8.66
C GLY A 55 -6.43 5.73 7.68
N VAL A 56 -5.48 4.94 8.18
CA VAL A 56 -4.64 4.05 7.37
C VAL A 56 -5.47 3.01 6.63
N LEU A 57 -6.44 2.38 7.31
CA LEU A 57 -7.35 1.41 6.70
C LEU A 57 -8.12 2.05 5.53
N THR A 58 -8.76 3.20 5.78
CA THR A 58 -9.53 3.92 4.75
C THR A 58 -8.66 4.33 3.57
N LEU A 59 -7.48 4.93 3.84
CA LEU A 59 -6.55 5.37 2.79
C LEU A 59 -6.06 4.18 1.96
N LYS A 60 -5.55 3.12 2.61
CA LYS A 60 -5.02 1.94 1.92
C LYS A 60 -6.06 1.28 1.04
N THR A 61 -7.28 1.07 1.54
CA THR A 61 -8.30 0.39 0.75
C THR A 61 -8.79 1.26 -0.41
N THR A 62 -8.94 2.57 -0.19
CA THR A 62 -9.35 3.52 -1.24
C THR A 62 -8.31 3.60 -2.36
N LEU A 63 -7.05 3.79 -1.99
CA LEU A 63 -5.95 3.91 -2.95
C LEU A 63 -5.71 2.62 -3.73
N THR A 64 -5.95 1.47 -3.10
CA THR A 64 -5.80 0.18 -3.77
C THR A 64 -6.84 -0.01 -4.88
N ILE A 65 -8.09 0.38 -4.65
CA ILE A 65 -9.11 0.34 -5.71
C ILE A 65 -8.74 1.32 -6.82
N TYR A 66 -8.36 2.55 -6.45
CA TYR A 66 -7.92 3.57 -7.38
C TYR A 66 -6.78 3.08 -8.30
N ILE A 67 -5.71 2.52 -7.73
CA ILE A 67 -4.59 2.00 -8.50
C ILE A 67 -4.93 0.72 -9.25
N GLY A 68 -5.78 -0.15 -8.71
CA GLY A 68 -6.26 -1.31 -9.46
C GLY A 68 -6.96 -0.90 -10.75
N VAL A 69 -7.80 0.15 -10.70
CA VAL A 69 -8.47 0.71 -11.89
C VAL A 69 -7.44 1.35 -12.83
N LEU A 70 -6.56 2.22 -12.33
CA LEU A 70 -5.54 2.87 -13.16
C LEU A 70 -4.61 1.87 -13.84
N ALA A 71 -4.11 0.88 -13.11
CA ALA A 71 -3.27 -0.18 -13.65
C ALA A 71 -4.00 -0.96 -14.76
N SER A 72 -5.30 -1.18 -14.62
CA SER A 72 -6.11 -1.87 -15.64
C SER A 72 -6.28 -1.04 -16.91
N LEU A 73 -6.46 0.28 -16.77
CA LEU A 73 -6.53 1.19 -17.91
C LEU A 73 -5.18 1.32 -18.61
N ALA A 74 -4.09 1.43 -17.85
CA ALA A 74 -2.73 1.43 -18.40
C ALA A 74 -2.41 0.12 -19.12
N TYR A 75 -2.78 -1.02 -18.53
CA TYR A 75 -2.58 -2.33 -19.15
C TYR A 75 -3.42 -2.52 -20.42
N LEU A 76 -4.65 -1.99 -20.45
CA LEU A 76 -5.49 -1.97 -21.65
C LEU A 76 -4.79 -1.21 -22.80
N TYR A 77 -4.16 -0.08 -22.51
CA TYR A 77 -3.44 0.69 -23.52
C TYR A 77 -2.23 -0.05 -24.11
N ILE A 78 -1.52 -0.85 -23.30
CA ILE A 78 -0.33 -1.58 -23.72
C ILE A 78 -0.68 -2.90 -24.43
N SER A 79 -1.64 -3.66 -23.89
CA SER A 79 -1.89 -5.05 -24.31
C SER A 79 -3.21 -5.25 -25.06
N GLY A 80 -4.10 -4.26 -25.07
CA GLY A 80 -5.45 -4.37 -25.62
C GLY A 80 -6.44 -5.16 -24.74
N LEU A 81 -6.02 -5.66 -23.57
CA LEU A 81 -6.86 -6.45 -22.66
C LEU A 81 -7.21 -5.65 -21.40
N LEU A 82 -8.49 -5.63 -21.04
CA LEU A 82 -8.97 -5.00 -19.80
C LEU A 82 -9.03 -6.02 -18.67
N ASP A 83 -8.22 -5.80 -17.63
CA ASP A 83 -8.00 -6.76 -16.55
C ASP A 83 -8.50 -6.25 -15.19
N ILE A 84 -9.60 -5.49 -15.21
CA ILE A 84 -10.07 -4.68 -14.08
C ILE A 84 -10.40 -5.48 -12.83
N VAL A 85 -11.07 -6.62 -12.99
CA VAL A 85 -11.49 -7.47 -11.87
C VAL A 85 -10.27 -8.05 -11.17
N ASP A 86 -9.32 -8.58 -11.94
CA ASP A 86 -8.19 -9.28 -11.35
C ASP A 86 -7.21 -8.29 -10.69
N LEU A 87 -6.86 -7.17 -11.33
CA LEU A 87 -5.90 -6.24 -10.75
C LEU A 87 -6.43 -5.53 -9.51
N THR A 88 -7.70 -5.12 -9.50
CA THR A 88 -8.31 -4.51 -8.32
C THR A 88 -8.39 -5.50 -7.16
N LEU A 89 -8.78 -6.75 -7.42
CA LEU A 89 -8.93 -7.78 -6.40
C LEU A 89 -7.56 -8.26 -5.87
N ILE A 90 -6.55 -8.43 -6.74
CA ILE A 90 -5.18 -8.73 -6.35
C ILE A 90 -4.63 -7.64 -5.44
N GLY A 91 -4.78 -6.37 -5.84
CA GLY A 91 -4.38 -5.25 -5.01
C GLY A 91 -5.07 -5.27 -3.66
N PHE A 92 -6.39 -5.44 -3.65
CA PHE A 92 -7.19 -5.42 -2.42
C PHE A 92 -6.79 -6.53 -1.45
N LEU A 93 -6.65 -7.77 -1.93
CA LEU A 93 -6.17 -8.88 -1.10
C LEU A 93 -4.76 -8.65 -0.56
N THR A 94 -3.87 -8.10 -1.40
CA THR A 94 -2.51 -7.77 -0.99
C THR A 94 -2.51 -6.77 0.15
N THR A 95 -3.29 -5.70 0.00
CA THR A 95 -3.46 -4.68 1.04
C THR A 95 -4.09 -5.28 2.30
N PHE A 96 -5.15 -6.08 2.17
CA PHE A 96 -5.85 -6.66 3.32
C PHE A 96 -4.95 -7.60 4.14
N MET A 97 -4.14 -8.42 3.47
CA MET A 97 -3.20 -9.33 4.14
C MET A 97 -1.99 -8.60 4.74
N ALA A 98 -1.43 -7.61 4.04
CA ALA A 98 -0.24 -6.89 4.49
C ALA A 98 -0.53 -5.87 5.60
N LEU A 99 -1.74 -5.29 5.63
CA LEU A 99 -2.11 -4.21 6.53
C LEU A 99 -1.88 -4.50 8.03
N PRO A 100 -2.33 -5.63 8.61
CA PRO A 100 -2.11 -5.90 10.03
C PRO A 100 -0.62 -6.06 10.36
N ILE A 101 0.15 -6.67 9.45
CA ILE A 101 1.58 -6.90 9.63
C ILE A 101 2.33 -5.56 9.60
N MET A 102 2.05 -4.72 8.61
CA MET A 102 2.68 -3.41 8.49
C MET A 102 2.31 -2.47 9.64
N LEU A 103 1.05 -2.47 10.10
CA LEU A 103 0.66 -1.74 11.30
C LEU A 103 1.43 -2.21 12.53
N ALA A 104 1.55 -3.53 12.73
CA ALA A 104 2.31 -4.08 13.86
C ALA A 104 3.78 -3.66 13.80
N VAL A 105 4.41 -3.68 12.62
CA VAL A 105 5.78 -3.19 12.42
C VAL A 105 5.86 -1.71 12.76
N THR A 106 5.00 -0.85 12.22
CA THR A 106 5.04 0.59 12.48
C THR A 106 4.87 0.90 13.96
N PHE A 107 3.90 0.30 14.65
CA PHE A 107 3.72 0.48 16.09
C PHE A 107 4.93 0.01 16.89
N THR A 108 5.46 -1.17 16.56
CA THR A 108 6.61 -1.76 17.27
C THR A 108 7.84 -0.88 17.12
N VAL A 109 8.16 -0.44 15.90
CA VAL A 109 9.30 0.43 15.65
C VAL A 109 9.12 1.74 16.42
N THR A 110 7.99 2.41 16.25
CA THR A 110 7.74 3.72 16.88
C THR A 110 7.81 3.65 18.41
N PHE A 111 7.18 2.64 19.03
CA PHE A 111 7.14 2.54 20.49
C PHE A 111 8.47 2.10 21.09
N ILE A 112 9.20 1.20 20.43
CA ILE A 112 10.52 0.75 20.91
C ILE A 112 11.54 1.89 20.78
N THR A 113 11.58 2.60 19.67
CA THR A 113 12.53 3.71 19.46
C THR A 113 12.27 4.81 20.49
N PHE A 114 11.00 5.20 20.66
CA PHE A 114 10.61 6.19 21.67
C PHE A 114 10.98 5.75 23.08
N SER A 115 10.70 4.49 23.43
CA SER A 115 11.01 3.94 24.77
C SER A 115 12.52 3.84 25.04
N ARG A 116 13.35 3.87 24.00
CA ARG A 116 14.82 3.95 24.10
C ARG A 116 15.36 5.37 24.10
N GLY A 117 14.49 6.38 24.11
CA GLY A 117 14.88 7.80 24.03
C GLY A 117 15.38 8.24 22.66
N LEU A 118 15.14 7.43 21.62
CA LEU A 118 15.48 7.75 20.23
C LEU A 118 14.26 8.39 19.56
N ASP A 119 14.52 9.28 18.60
CA ASP A 119 13.47 9.88 17.77
C ASP A 119 12.88 8.83 16.82
N PRO A 120 11.59 8.45 16.95
CA PRO A 120 10.94 7.50 16.06
C PRO A 120 11.00 7.86 14.58
N ASP A 121 11.09 9.15 14.25
CA ASP A 121 10.99 9.62 12.86
C ASP A 121 12.24 9.24 12.07
N ASN A 122 13.40 9.13 12.74
CA ASN A 122 14.68 8.71 12.15
C ASN A 122 14.74 7.20 11.82
N PHE A 123 13.93 6.38 12.48
CA PHE A 123 13.95 4.93 12.33
C PHE A 123 12.73 4.37 11.61
N SER A 124 11.58 5.06 11.72
CA SER A 124 10.32 4.60 11.16
C SER A 124 10.43 4.45 9.65
N ALA A 125 10.90 5.47 8.92
CA ALA A 125 10.96 5.40 7.47
C ALA A 125 11.86 4.26 6.94
N PRO A 126 13.14 4.12 7.35
CA PRO A 126 13.99 3.03 6.84
C PRO A 126 13.47 1.64 7.19
N VAL A 127 13.02 1.42 8.43
CA VAL A 127 12.58 0.09 8.87
C VAL A 127 11.24 -0.29 8.22
N ILE A 128 10.33 0.66 8.05
CA ILE A 128 9.04 0.43 7.39
C ILE A 128 9.24 0.11 5.91
N THR A 129 10.16 0.79 5.23
CA THR A 129 10.49 0.48 3.83
C THR A 129 11.06 -0.92 3.73
N LEU A 130 12.10 -1.25 4.52
CA LEU A 130 12.71 -2.58 4.54
C LEU A 130 11.68 -3.70 4.81
N ALA A 131 10.87 -3.55 5.87
CA ALA A 131 9.84 -4.51 6.20
C ALA A 131 8.81 -4.61 5.07
N GLY A 132 8.42 -3.48 4.51
CA GLY A 132 7.50 -3.38 3.38
C GLY A 132 7.99 -4.15 2.17
N ASP A 133 9.27 -4.06 1.81
CA ASP A 133 9.88 -4.75 0.67
C ASP A 133 9.81 -6.26 0.84
N VAL A 134 10.21 -6.75 2.02
CA VAL A 134 10.23 -8.18 2.35
C VAL A 134 8.82 -8.75 2.44
N ILE A 135 7.84 -7.98 2.92
CA ILE A 135 6.47 -8.45 3.17
C ILE A 135 5.60 -8.36 1.91
N SER A 136 5.68 -7.26 1.16
CA SER A 136 4.68 -6.96 0.13
C SER A 136 4.81 -7.84 -1.10
N LEU A 137 6.03 -8.14 -1.55
CA LEU A 137 6.23 -8.97 -2.75
C LEU A 137 5.69 -10.40 -2.57
N PRO A 138 6.02 -11.13 -1.49
CA PRO A 138 5.44 -12.44 -1.24
C PRO A 138 3.92 -12.40 -1.15
N ILE A 139 3.37 -11.42 -0.42
CA ILE A 139 1.91 -11.29 -0.27
C ILE A 139 1.23 -10.95 -1.59
N LEU A 140 1.83 -10.12 -2.44
CA LEU A 140 1.33 -9.83 -3.79
C LEU A 140 1.29 -11.08 -4.66
N LEU A 141 2.34 -11.91 -4.61
CA LEU A 141 2.41 -13.16 -5.35
C LEU A 141 1.39 -14.19 -4.83
N ILE A 142 1.22 -14.30 -3.52
CA ILE A 142 0.20 -15.15 -2.89
C ILE A 142 -1.20 -14.68 -3.30
N SER A 143 -1.46 -13.37 -3.22
CA SER A 143 -2.74 -12.77 -3.63
C SER A 143 -3.02 -13.06 -5.11
N THR A 144 -2.02 -12.87 -5.97
CA THR A 144 -2.13 -13.20 -7.40
C THR A 144 -2.49 -14.68 -7.61
N TYR A 145 -1.81 -15.58 -6.91
CA TYR A 145 -2.09 -17.02 -7.01
C TYR A 145 -3.53 -17.36 -6.59
N ILE A 146 -4.01 -16.77 -5.49
CA ILE A 146 -5.39 -16.94 -5.00
C ILE A 146 -6.39 -16.44 -6.04
N VAL A 147 -6.20 -15.24 -6.57
CA VAL A 147 -7.12 -14.68 -7.58
C VAL A 147 -7.14 -15.54 -8.84
N LEU A 148 -5.99 -15.98 -9.35
CA LEU A 148 -5.91 -16.82 -10.55
C LEU A 148 -6.62 -18.17 -10.40
N LYS A 149 -6.63 -18.75 -9.20
CA LYS A 149 -7.30 -20.02 -8.91
C LYS A 149 -8.80 -19.87 -8.62
N THR A 150 -9.28 -18.66 -8.39
CA THR A 150 -10.67 -18.40 -8.01
C THR A 150 -11.60 -18.37 -9.23
N HIS A 151 -12.77 -18.99 -9.13
CA HIS A 151 -13.79 -18.96 -10.18
C HIS A 151 -14.34 -17.54 -10.44
N LEU A 152 -14.72 -17.25 -11.68
CA LEU A 152 -15.18 -15.91 -12.11
C LEU A 152 -16.32 -15.36 -11.25
N ASN A 153 -17.35 -16.15 -10.94
CA ASN A 153 -18.48 -15.70 -10.13
C ASN A 153 -18.04 -15.23 -8.73
N LEU A 154 -17.11 -15.97 -8.10
CA LEU A 154 -16.57 -15.60 -6.79
C LEU A 154 -15.72 -14.33 -6.87
N LYS A 155 -14.97 -14.11 -7.96
CA LYS A 155 -14.21 -12.87 -8.17
C LYS A 155 -15.12 -11.64 -8.18
N TYR A 156 -16.25 -11.68 -8.91
CA TYR A 156 -17.19 -10.57 -8.94
C TYR A 156 -17.82 -10.30 -7.57
N VAL A 157 -18.18 -11.36 -6.83
CA VAL A 157 -18.72 -11.21 -5.46
C VAL A 157 -17.68 -10.56 -4.54
N LEU A 158 -16.44 -11.04 -4.55
CA LEU A 158 -15.35 -10.47 -3.75
C LEU A 158 -15.02 -9.02 -4.16
N LEU A 159 -15.07 -8.71 -5.45
CA LEU A 159 -14.88 -7.35 -5.94
C LEU A 159 -15.97 -6.41 -5.40
N ILE A 160 -17.24 -6.80 -5.52
CA ILE A 160 -18.37 -6.02 -4.99
C ILE A 160 -18.21 -5.83 -3.47
N LEU A 161 -17.86 -6.89 -2.73
CA LEU A 161 -17.63 -6.81 -1.29
C LEU A 161 -16.49 -5.84 -0.95
N SER A 162 -15.38 -5.88 -1.71
CA SER A 162 -14.27 -4.96 -1.52
C SER A 162 -14.68 -3.51 -1.72
N ILE A 163 -15.43 -3.21 -2.80
CA ILE A 163 -15.94 -1.87 -3.09
C ILE A 163 -16.90 -1.43 -1.99
N LEU A 164 -17.83 -2.27 -1.57
CA LEU A 164 -18.77 -1.96 -0.48
C LEU A 164 -18.05 -1.69 0.84
N LEU A 165 -17.02 -2.48 1.18
CA LEU A 165 -16.21 -2.24 2.37
C LEU A 165 -15.53 -0.88 2.31
N THR A 166 -14.90 -0.55 1.18
CA THR A 166 -14.23 0.75 1.01
C THR A 166 -15.20 1.92 1.04
N ALA A 167 -16.35 1.79 0.37
CA ALA A 167 -17.40 2.80 0.38
C ALA A 167 -17.94 3.00 1.80
N SER A 168 -18.11 1.93 2.58
CA SER A 168 -18.52 1.99 3.98
C SER A 168 -17.50 2.71 4.85
N LEU A 169 -16.20 2.42 4.69
CA LEU A 169 -15.12 3.10 5.41
C LEU A 169 -15.02 4.58 5.07
N VAL A 170 -15.05 4.92 3.79
CA VAL A 170 -15.05 6.32 3.31
C VAL A 170 -16.28 7.06 3.81
N SER A 171 -17.47 6.45 3.72
CA SER A 171 -18.71 7.04 4.25
C SER A 171 -18.61 7.26 5.76
N TYR A 172 -18.09 6.28 6.50
CA TYR A 172 -17.86 6.42 7.93
C TYR A 172 -16.97 7.62 8.24
N VAL A 173 -15.87 7.82 7.51
CA VAL A 173 -14.96 8.97 7.70
C VAL A 173 -15.65 10.29 7.37
N ILE A 174 -16.44 10.35 6.29
CA ILE A 174 -17.17 11.56 5.87
C ILE A 174 -18.21 11.98 6.91
N PHE A 175 -19.01 11.03 7.40
CA PHE A 175 -20.09 11.29 8.35
C PHE A 175 -19.64 11.32 9.82
N SER A 176 -18.39 10.94 10.09
CA SER A 176 -17.82 10.98 11.44
C SER A 176 -17.62 12.42 11.92
N LYS A 177 -17.95 12.66 13.19
CA LYS A 177 -17.63 13.93 13.89
C LYS A 177 -16.17 14.02 14.34
N ARG A 178 -15.34 13.01 14.03
CA ARG A 178 -13.93 12.94 14.40
C ARG A 178 -13.08 13.78 13.45
N GLU A 179 -12.81 15.02 13.84
CA GLU A 179 -12.05 15.96 13.02
C GLU A 179 -10.63 15.48 12.71
N TYR A 180 -9.97 14.83 13.67
CA TYR A 180 -8.61 14.32 13.50
C TYR A 180 -8.56 13.20 12.44
N LEU A 181 -9.40 12.17 12.56
CA LEU A 181 -9.58 11.14 11.52
C LEU A 181 -9.84 11.74 10.13
N ARG A 182 -10.78 12.68 10.04
CA ARG A 182 -11.15 13.30 8.76
C ARG A 182 -9.95 14.05 8.17
N ARG A 183 -9.24 14.81 9.00
CA ARG A 183 -8.04 15.54 8.59
C ARG A 183 -6.98 14.60 8.02
N VAL A 184 -6.64 13.53 8.74
CA VAL A 184 -5.65 12.53 8.31
C VAL A 184 -6.00 11.95 6.93
N VAL A 185 -7.26 11.61 6.69
CA VAL A 185 -7.68 11.00 5.42
C VAL A 185 -7.74 12.03 4.29
N PHE A 186 -8.37 13.17 4.51
CA PHE A 186 -8.61 14.15 3.44
C PHE A 186 -7.37 14.95 3.05
N GLU A 187 -6.42 15.16 3.96
CA GLU A 187 -5.15 15.80 3.63
C GLU A 187 -4.20 14.83 2.91
N ALA A 188 -4.17 13.56 3.33
CA ALA A 188 -3.26 12.57 2.73
C ALA A 188 -3.77 12.01 1.38
N ALA A 189 -5.09 11.81 1.23
CA ALA A 189 -5.67 11.20 0.03
C ALA A 189 -5.24 11.85 -1.31
N PRO A 190 -5.34 13.18 -1.51
CA PRO A 190 -4.97 13.78 -2.79
C PRO A 190 -3.49 13.61 -3.11
N ILE A 191 -2.62 13.79 -2.11
CA ILE A 191 -1.16 13.61 -2.27
C ILE A 191 -0.86 12.17 -2.66
N LEU A 192 -1.44 11.21 -1.95
CA LEU A 192 -1.23 9.79 -2.20
C LEU A 192 -1.82 9.32 -3.54
N MET A 193 -2.92 9.92 -4.01
CA MET A 193 -3.45 9.66 -5.36
C MET A 193 -2.48 10.15 -6.44
N ILE A 194 -1.89 11.34 -6.26
CA ILE A 194 -0.88 11.87 -7.19
C ILE A 194 0.38 10.97 -7.18
N CYS A 195 0.90 10.63 -5.99
CA CYS A 195 2.03 9.69 -5.88
C CYS A 195 1.71 8.35 -6.55
N GLY A 196 0.54 7.80 -6.28
CA GLY A 196 0.07 6.56 -6.89
C GLY A 196 0.02 6.62 -8.41
N LEU A 197 -0.45 7.74 -8.97
CA LEU A 197 -0.45 7.98 -10.42
C LEU A 197 0.97 8.05 -10.98
N LEU A 198 1.90 8.72 -10.29
CA LEU A 198 3.30 8.79 -10.72
C LEU A 198 3.97 7.40 -10.70
N GLU A 199 3.69 6.59 -9.68
CA GLU A 199 4.18 5.22 -9.56
C GLU A 199 3.65 4.30 -10.70
N MET A 200 2.56 4.66 -11.37
CA MET A 200 2.07 3.93 -12.55
C MET A 200 2.97 4.05 -13.77
N PHE A 201 3.76 5.12 -13.89
CA PHE A 201 4.77 5.20 -14.94
C PHE A 201 5.86 4.13 -14.76
N ALA A 202 6.27 3.88 -13.51
CA ALA A 202 7.21 2.81 -13.20
C ALA A 202 6.61 1.42 -13.52
N GLY A 203 5.34 1.18 -13.17
CA GLY A 203 4.61 -0.05 -13.53
C GLY A 203 4.51 -0.27 -15.04
N SER A 204 4.24 0.79 -15.80
CA SER A 204 4.15 0.75 -17.26
C SER A 204 5.51 0.47 -17.89
N ALA A 205 6.56 1.17 -17.43
CA ALA A 205 7.93 0.95 -17.88
C ALA A 205 8.39 -0.48 -17.60
N LEU A 206 8.06 -1.02 -16.42
CA LEU A 206 8.37 -2.41 -16.08
C LEU A 206 7.66 -3.37 -17.03
N THR A 207 6.37 -3.15 -17.30
CA THR A 207 5.53 -4.01 -18.17
C THR A 207 5.99 -4.03 -19.63
N VAL A 208 6.41 -2.88 -20.19
CA VAL A 208 6.92 -2.81 -21.58
C VAL A 208 8.29 -3.46 -21.71
N ASN A 209 9.15 -3.35 -20.70
CA ASN A 209 10.53 -3.81 -20.78
C ASN A 209 10.77 -5.21 -20.21
N VAL A 210 9.73 -5.95 -19.80
CA VAL A 210 9.86 -7.28 -19.17
C VAL A 210 10.72 -8.22 -20.01
N GLU A 211 10.50 -8.28 -21.32
CA GLU A 211 11.24 -9.19 -22.20
C GLU A 211 12.73 -8.79 -22.32
N ARG A 212 13.04 -7.49 -22.35
CA ARG A 212 14.42 -7.00 -22.31
C ARG A 212 15.09 -7.29 -20.96
N ILE A 213 14.35 -7.13 -19.86
CA ILE A 213 14.84 -7.40 -18.49
C ILE A 213 15.08 -8.89 -18.28
N LEU A 214 14.19 -9.76 -18.78
CA LEU A 214 14.35 -11.22 -18.70
C LEU A 214 15.46 -11.74 -19.62
N ALA A 215 15.67 -11.11 -20.79
CA ALA A 215 16.76 -11.45 -21.71
C ALA A 215 18.15 -11.06 -21.16
N GLN A 216 18.23 -10.10 -20.25
CA GLN A 216 19.43 -9.74 -19.52
C GLN A 216 19.29 -10.17 -18.05
N ALA A 217 19.47 -11.46 -17.79
CA ALA A 217 19.40 -12.06 -16.45
C ALA A 217 20.23 -11.35 -15.36
N GLY A 218 21.23 -10.54 -15.73
CA GLY A 218 22.01 -9.70 -14.80
C GLY A 218 21.25 -8.49 -14.22
N ILE A 219 20.20 -7.99 -14.87
CA ILE A 219 19.43 -6.82 -14.40
C ILE A 219 18.46 -7.20 -13.29
N LEU A 220 17.92 -8.42 -13.26
CA LEU A 220 16.98 -8.87 -12.24
C LEU A 220 17.59 -8.86 -10.82
N THR A 221 18.90 -9.00 -10.73
CA THR A 221 19.71 -8.85 -9.50
C THR A 221 19.81 -7.40 -9.01
N ILE A 222 19.63 -6.42 -9.90
CA ILE A 222 19.80 -4.98 -9.67
C ILE A 222 18.45 -4.28 -9.42
N VAL A 223 17.33 -4.89 -9.84
CA VAL A 223 15.96 -4.35 -9.68
C VAL A 223 15.59 -4.01 -8.22
N PRO A 224 15.94 -4.81 -7.19
CA PRO A 224 15.69 -4.42 -5.81
C PRO A 224 16.40 -3.10 -5.43
N GLY A 225 17.65 -2.91 -5.86
CA GLY A 225 18.43 -1.70 -5.55
C GLY A 225 17.92 -0.43 -6.23
N PHE A 226 17.38 -0.52 -7.46
CA PHE A 226 16.77 0.65 -8.12
C PHE A 226 15.40 1.03 -7.54
N LEU A 227 14.66 0.04 -7.04
CA LEU A 227 13.40 0.27 -6.32
C LEU A 227 13.64 0.92 -4.94
N GLU A 228 14.78 0.65 -4.31
CA GLU A 228 15.22 1.26 -3.06
C GLU A 228 15.65 2.74 -3.26
N ASP A 229 16.48 3.03 -4.27
CA ASP A 229 16.99 4.38 -4.53
C ASP A 229 15.91 5.36 -5.02
N SER A 230 14.89 4.88 -5.74
CA SER A 230 13.79 5.74 -6.21
C SER A 230 12.83 6.16 -5.09
N GLY A 231 12.84 5.46 -3.95
CA GLY A 231 12.06 5.80 -2.76
C GLY A 231 12.80 6.74 -1.78
N ALA A 232 14.10 6.97 -1.96
CA ALA A 232 14.96 7.70 -1.02
C ALA A 232 15.28 9.15 -1.44
N LEU A 233 14.77 9.61 -2.59
CA LEU A 233 14.96 10.99 -3.09
C LEU A 233 13.77 11.94 -2.79
N GLY A 234 12.93 11.60 -1.81
CA GLY A 234 11.85 12.44 -1.29
C GLY A 234 11.99 12.70 0.20
#